data_AF-A0A353ZBD0-F1
#
_entry.id   AF-A0A353ZBD0-F1
#
_cell.length_a   1.000
_cell.length_b   1.000
_cell.length_c   1.000
_cell.angle_alpha   90.00
_cell.angle_beta   90.00
_cell.angle_gamma   90.00
#
_symmetry.space_group_name_H-M   'P 1'
#
loop_
_entity.id
_entity.type
_entity.pdbx_description
1 polymer ?
#
loop_
_entity_poly.entity_id
_entity_poly.type
_entity_poly.pdbx_seq_one_letter_code
_entity_poly.pdbx_strand_id
1 'polypeptide(L)' 'MKTRPVSVWSLLMFVGCAALCGASSGCQVSVGGQTLPSAYYLKDDLQYFPAGPEFKLSNQARAIEEYKLRQQGLTDVPAQ' A
#
# COMPACT_ATOMS: atom_id res chain seq x y z
N MET A 1 29.75 -20.52 36.16
CA MET A 1 29.51 -19.26 35.41
C MET A 1 29.63 -18.10 36.37
N LYS A 2 30.56 -17.17 36.16
CA LYS A 2 30.77 -16.00 37.03
C LYS A 2 30.14 -14.78 36.35
N THR A 3 29.04 -14.28 36.92
CA THR A 3 28.32 -13.11 36.40
C THR A 3 29.12 -11.84 36.70
N ARG A 4 29.33 -11.00 35.68
CA ARG A 4 29.99 -9.69 35.85
C ARG A 4 28.91 -8.68 36.27
N PRO A 5 29.19 -7.78 37.23
CA PRO A 5 28.22 -6.77 37.62
C PRO A 5 28.00 -5.80 36.45
N VAL A 6 26.75 -5.65 36.04
CA VAL A 6 26.34 -4.70 35.01
C VAL A 6 26.33 -3.29 35.58
N SER A 7 26.90 -2.33 34.85
CA SER A 7 26.90 -0.92 35.26
C SER A 7 25.48 -0.36 35.24
N VAL A 8 25.13 0.42 36.28
CA VAL A 8 23.83 1.11 36.39
C VAL A 8 23.59 2.02 35.18
N TRP A 9 24.65 2.59 34.62
CA TRP A 9 24.56 3.44 33.44
C TRP A 9 24.26 2.65 32.16
N SER A 10 24.80 1.44 32.05
CA SER A 10 24.46 0.51 30.96
C SER A 10 23.02 0.02 31.07
N LEU A 11 22.53 -0.20 32.30
CA LEU A 11 21.12 -0.55 32.54
C LEU A 11 20.17 0.59 32.15
N LEU A 12 20.49 1.83 32.54
CA LEU A 12 19.70 3.01 32.19
C LEU A 12 19.64 3.25 30.67
N MET A 13 20.78 3.10 29.97
CA MET A 13 20.83 3.19 28.51
C MET A 13 19.97 2.12 27.85
N PHE A 14 20.01 0.89 28.35
CA PHE A 14 19.23 -0.21 27.79
C PHE A 14 17.72 0.01 27.98
N VAL A 15 17.29 0.46 29.17
CA VAL A 15 15.89 0.77 29.45
C VAL A 15 15.39 1.96 28.62
N GLY A 16 16.19 3.02 28.49
CA GLY A 16 15.85 4.18 27.66
C GLY A 16 15.69 3.82 26.19
N CYS A 17 16.58 2.97 25.66
CA CYS A 17 16.49 2.48 24.28
C CYS A 17 15.25 1.60 24.07
N ALA A 18 14.95 0.69 25.01
CA ALA A 18 13.76 -0.15 24.94
C ALA A 18 12.45 0.67 24.97
N ALA A 19 12.39 1.72 25.79
CA ALA A 19 11.22 2.61 25.87
C ALA A 19 11.03 3.40 24.56
N LEU A 20 12.11 3.90 23.96
CA LEU A 20 12.05 4.61 22.68
C LEU A 20 11.58 3.70 21.55
N CYS A 21 12.12 2.47 21.48
CA CYS A 21 11.70 1.47 20.50
C CYS A 21 10.20 1.15 20.65
N GLY A 22 9.72 0.92 21.88
CA GLY A 22 8.31 0.63 22.17
C GLY A 22 7.37 1.79 21.82
N ALA A 23 7.81 3.04 22.01
CA ALA A 23 7.03 4.22 21.61
C ALA A 23 7.03 4.43 20.09
N SER A 24 8.07 4.01 19.38
CA SER A 24 8.18 4.12 17.92
C SER A 24 7.46 3.00 17.15
N SER A 25 7.31 1.82 17.76
CA SER A 25 6.49 0.74 17.20
C SER A 25 5.02 1.05 17.45
N GLY A 26 4.34 1.63 16.46
CA GLY A 26 2.90 1.89 16.55
C GLY A 26 2.13 0.60 16.84
N CYS A 27 1.26 0.61 17.85
CA CYS A 27 0.31 -0.47 18.07
C CYS A 27 -0.67 -0.48 16.89
N GLN A 28 -0.63 -1.54 16.07
CA GLN A 28 -1.60 -1.74 15.00
C GLN A 28 -3.00 -1.78 15.61
N VAL A 29 -3.80 -0.75 15.35
CA VAL A 29 -5.13 -0.61 15.94
C VAL A 29 -6.10 -1.49 15.14
N SER A 30 -6.69 -2.49 15.79
CA SER A 30 -7.78 -3.28 15.25
C SER A 30 -9.10 -2.69 15.74
N VAL A 31 -9.93 -2.19 14.83
CA VAL A 31 -11.27 -1.68 15.15
C VAL A 31 -12.29 -2.43 14.31
N GLY A 32 -13.32 -3.00 14.95
CA GLY A 32 -14.35 -3.76 14.25
C GLY A 32 -13.87 -5.07 13.60
N GLY A 33 -12.75 -5.64 14.05
CA GLY A 33 -12.20 -6.89 13.50
C GLY A 33 -11.37 -6.71 12.23
N GLN A 34 -11.13 -5.48 11.79
CA GLN A 34 -10.25 -5.15 10.68
C GLN A 34 -9.03 -4.38 11.20
N THR A 35 -7.87 -4.57 10.57
CA THR A 35 -6.70 -3.71 10.80
C THR A 35 -6.72 -2.62 9.75
N LEU A 36 -6.91 -1.37 10.18
CA LEU A 36 -7.17 -0.29 9.24
C LEU A 36 -5.84 0.33 8.75
N PRO A 37 -5.73 0.66 7.45
CA PRO A 37 -4.49 1.16 6.86
C PRO A 37 -3.98 2.48 7.45
N SER A 38 -4.88 3.28 8.04
CA SER A 38 -4.57 4.58 8.62
C SER A 38 -5.20 4.75 10.00
N ALA A 39 -4.49 5.45 10.90
CA ALA A 39 -4.96 5.77 12.25
C ALA A 39 -6.12 6.77 12.28
N TYR A 40 -6.43 7.40 11.15
CA TYR A 40 -7.44 8.45 11.02
C TYR A 40 -8.62 8.04 10.16
N TYR A 41 -8.85 6.74 9.93
CA TYR A 41 -9.85 6.23 9.00
C TYR A 41 -11.29 6.77 9.20
N LEU A 42 -11.68 7.20 10.41
CA LEU A 42 -13.00 7.80 10.66
C LEU A 42 -13.11 9.25 10.15
N LYS A 43 -11.97 9.92 9.99
CA LYS A 43 -11.85 11.30 9.49
C LYS A 43 -11.27 11.35 8.08
N ASP A 44 -10.85 10.21 7.54
CA ASP A 44 -10.38 10.12 6.17
C ASP A 44 -11.60 10.27 5.27
N ASP A 45 -11.56 11.27 4.39
CA ASP A 45 -12.64 11.45 3.44
C ASP A 45 -12.74 10.18 2.60
N LEU A 46 -13.98 9.73 2.35
CA LEU A 46 -14.21 8.64 1.42
C LEU A 46 -13.54 9.02 0.11
N GLN A 47 -12.47 8.30 -0.28
CA GLN A 47 -11.72 8.61 -1.49
C GLN A 47 -12.69 8.52 -2.68
N TYR A 48 -13.23 9.68 -3.09
CA TYR A 48 -14.20 9.76 -4.15
C TYR A 48 -13.46 9.53 -5.46
N PHE A 49 -13.58 8.30 -5.95
CA PHE A 49 -13.23 8.01 -7.33
C PHE A 49 -14.48 8.31 -8.16
N PRO A 50 -14.46 9.35 -9.02
CA PRO A 50 -15.57 9.56 -9.93
C PRO A 50 -15.80 8.27 -10.71
N ALA A 51 -17.05 8.04 -11.11
CA ALA A 51 -17.35 6.93 -12.00
C ALA A 51 -16.41 7.03 -13.21
N GLY A 52 -15.56 6.00 -13.38
CA GLY A 52 -14.71 5.91 -14.55
C GLY A 52 -15.56 5.88 -15.82
N PRO A 53 -14.92 5.94 -17.01
CA PRO A 53 -15.63 5.81 -18.28
C PRO A 53 -16.55 4.58 -18.24
N GLU A 54 -17.80 4.72 -18.69
CA GLU A 54 -18.77 3.62 -18.68
C GLU A 54 -18.22 2.38 -19.42
N PHE A 55 -17.40 2.62 -20.44
CA PHE A 55 -16.72 1.60 -21.20
C PHE A 55 -15.35 1.23 -20.61
N LYS A 56 -15.33 0.19 -19.78
CA LYS A 56 -14.11 -0.34 -19.14
C LYS A 56 -13.15 -1.08 -20.07
N LEU A 57 -13.58 -1.39 -21.30
CA LEU A 57 -12.89 -2.30 -22.24
C LEU A 57 -12.26 -1.59 -23.44
N SER A 58 -11.95 -0.29 -23.35
CA SER A 58 -11.31 0.48 -24.45
C SER A 58 -10.11 -0.25 -25.06
N ASN A 59 -9.23 -0.78 -24.21
CA ASN A 59 -8.05 -1.54 -24.64
C ASN A 59 -8.40 -2.83 -25.39
N GLN A 60 -9.46 -3.53 -24.96
CA GLN A 60 -9.90 -4.80 -25.57
C GLN A 60 -10.63 -4.56 -26.88
N ALA A 61 -11.47 -3.53 -26.94
CA ALA A 61 -12.13 -3.11 -28.18
C ALA A 61 -11.08 -2.72 -29.23
N ARG A 62 -10.08 -1.92 -28.86
CA ARG A 62 -8.96 -1.57 -29.73
C ARG A 62 -8.22 -2.80 -30.22
N ALA A 63 -7.88 -3.74 -29.33
CA ALA A 63 -7.18 -4.96 -29.72
C ALA A 63 -7.98 -5.82 -30.72
N ILE A 64 -9.30 -5.91 -30.55
CA ILE A 64 -10.19 -6.63 -31.47
C ILE A 64 -10.27 -5.92 -32.83
N GLU A 65 -10.34 -4.59 -32.83
CA GLU A 65 -10.35 -3.79 -34.06
C GLU A 65 -9.05 -3.95 -34.85
N GLU A 66 -7.90 -3.82 -34.19
CA GLU A 66 -6.59 -4.06 -34.79
C GLU A 66 -6.45 -5.49 -35.35
N TYR A 67 -7.00 -6.49 -34.65
CA TYR A 67 -6.99 -7.87 -35.13
C TYR A 67 -7.82 -8.02 -36.42
N LYS A 68 -9.02 -7.43 -36.46
CA LYS A 68 -9.89 -7.44 -37.64
C LYS A 68 -9.24 -6.75 -38.84
N LEU A 69 -8.61 -5.60 -38.63
CA LEU A 69 -7.92 -4.85 -39.69
C LEU A 69 -6.73 -5.64 -40.24
N ARG A 70 -5.97 -6.31 -39.37
CA ARG A 70 -4.90 -7.23 -39.78
C ARG A 70 -5.42 -8.41 -40.60
N GLN A 71 -6.58 -8.98 -40.25
CA GLN A 71 -7.20 -10.03 -41.06
C GLN A 71 -7.69 -9.53 -42.43
N GLN A 72 -8.05 -8.26 -42.53
CA GLN A 72 -8.46 -7.61 -43.78
C GLN A 72 -7.26 -7.18 -44.64
N GLY A 73 -6.03 -7.40 -44.19
CA GLY A 73 -4.80 -7.05 -44.93
C GLY A 73 -4.45 -5.56 -44.87
N LEU A 74 -5.11 -4.76 -44.02
CA LEU A 74 -4.73 -3.37 -43.76
C LEU A 74 -3.63 -3.33 -42.70
N THR A 75 -2.39 -3.10 -43.12
CA THR A 75 -1.21 -3.05 -42.25
C THR A 75 -0.88 -1.66 -41.71
N ASP A 76 -1.53 -0.61 -42.25
CA ASP A 76 -1.12 0.78 -42.06
C ASP A 76 -2.00 1.51 -41.03
N VAL A 77 -2.42 0.80 -39.98
CA VAL A 77 -3.25 1.38 -38.92
C VAL A 77 -2.32 2.14 -37.96
N PRO A 78 -2.42 3.47 -37.85
CA PRO A 78 -1.53 4.24 -36.99
C PRO A 78 -1.74 3.83 -35.53
N ALA A 79 -0.65 3.46 -34.85
CA ALA A 79 -0.64 3.31 -33.41
C ALA A 79 -0.77 4.71 -32.78
N GLN A 80 -1.82 4.93 -31.99
CA GLN A 80 -1.93 6.07 -31.09
C GLN A 80 -1.33 5.74 -29.73
#